data_AF-A0A7C5PQP6-F1
#
_entry.id   AF-A0A7C5PQP6-F1
#
_cell.length_a   1.000
_cell.length_b   1.000
_cell.length_c   1.000
_cell.angle_alpha   90.00
_cell.angle_beta   90.00
_cell.angle_gamma   90.00
#
_symmetry.space_group_name_H-M   'P 1'
#
loop_
_entity.id
_entity.type
_entity.pdbx_description
1 polymer ?
#
loop_
_entity_poly.entity_id
_entity_poly.type
_entity_poly.pdbx_seq_one_letter_code
_entity_poly.pdbx_strand_id
1 'polypeptide(L)'
;MFSLPFVLFLALILMWPAGAQAAGARPVHAIAMHGKPALAAGFSQFPYVNGDAPQGGVLRQGVTGSFDSLNPFIIKGEKARGLYGNVFQGLMARNYDEPFSLYGLIAKRLDVSQDRRKVTFFIDPRARFSDGSKISASDVL
;
A
#
# COMPACT_ATOMS: atom_id res chain seq x y z
N MET A 1 -24.04 12.83 -57.88
CA MET A 1 -23.16 14.02 -57.79
C MET A 1 -23.16 14.48 -56.33
N PHE A 2 -22.28 13.92 -55.51
CA PHE A 2 -22.10 14.37 -54.13
C PHE A 2 -21.18 15.61 -54.17
N SER A 3 -21.64 16.71 -53.59
CA SER A 3 -20.93 17.97 -53.62
C SER A 3 -19.62 17.86 -52.83
N LEU A 4 -18.54 18.31 -53.45
CA LEU A 4 -17.17 18.33 -52.91
C LEU A 4 -17.05 18.86 -51.45
N PRO A 5 -17.87 19.82 -50.95
CA PRO A 5 -17.78 20.26 -49.55
C PRO A 5 -18.30 19.25 -48.52
N PHE A 6 -19.12 18.27 -48.90
CA PHE A 6 -19.67 17.27 -47.96
C PHE A 6 -18.63 16.20 -47.60
N VAL A 7 -17.73 15.86 -48.53
CA VAL A 7 -16.65 14.89 -48.31
C VAL A 7 -15.53 15.48 -47.44
N LEU A 8 -15.25 16.78 -47.56
CA LEU A 8 -14.28 17.48 -46.71
C LEU A 8 -14.73 17.59 -45.24
N PHE A 9 -16.04 17.71 -44.98
CA PHE A 9 -16.57 17.78 -43.63
C PHE A 9 -16.50 16.44 -42.88
N LEU A 10 -16.66 15.32 -43.60
CA LEU A 10 -16.51 13.98 -43.02
C LEU A 10 -15.04 13.62 -42.74
N ALA A 11 -14.11 14.08 -43.57
CA ALA A 11 -12.67 13.84 -43.39
C ALA A 11 -12.11 14.57 -42.15
N LEU A 12 -12.70 15.70 -41.76
CA LEU A 12 -12.24 16.48 -40.60
C LEU A 12 -12.63 15.87 -39.25
N ILE A 13 -13.69 15.05 -39.21
CA ILE A 13 -14.14 14.35 -37.98
C ILE A 13 -13.25 13.11 -37.69
N LEU A 14 -12.59 12.57 -38.72
CA LEU A 14 -11.66 11.44 -38.59
C LEU A 14 -10.26 11.83 -38.06
N MET A 15 -9.95 13.13 -37.97
CA MET A 15 -8.71 13.65 -37.39
C MET A 15 -8.88 14.09 -35.93
N TRP A 16 -9.86 13.55 -35.19
CA TRP A 16 -9.86 13.70 -33.74
C TRP A 16 -8.64 12.93 -33.21
N PRO A 17 -7.62 13.60 -32.64
CA PRO A 17 -6.56 12.86 -31.99
C PRO A 17 -7.23 12.14 -30.83
N ALA A 18 -7.35 10.82 -30.95
CA ALA A 18 -7.69 9.95 -29.84
C ALA A 18 -6.63 10.25 -28.78
N GLY A 19 -6.99 11.12 -27.84
CA GLY A 19 -6.13 11.50 -26.74
C GLY A 19 -5.66 10.20 -26.14
N ALA A 20 -4.37 9.93 -26.22
CA ALA A 20 -3.76 8.80 -25.55
C ALA A 20 -4.10 8.99 -24.08
N GLN A 21 -5.17 8.33 -23.63
CA GLN A 21 -5.43 8.16 -22.22
C GLN A 21 -4.21 7.38 -21.77
N ALA A 22 -3.24 8.07 -21.19
CA ALA A 22 -2.20 7.41 -20.44
C ALA A 22 -2.96 6.45 -19.54
N ALA A 23 -2.70 5.15 -19.70
CA ALA A 23 -3.23 4.13 -18.82
C ALA A 23 -2.56 4.35 -17.46
N GLY A 24 -2.94 5.45 -16.79
CA GLY A 24 -2.56 5.79 -15.45
C GLY A 24 -3.11 4.67 -14.61
N ALA A 25 -2.22 3.87 -14.08
CA ALA A 25 -2.59 2.85 -13.14
C ALA A 25 -3.44 3.55 -12.04
N ARG A 26 -4.60 2.96 -11.74
CA ARG A 26 -5.53 3.56 -10.78
C ARG A 26 -5.05 3.14 -9.40
N PRO A 27 -5.06 4.04 -8.39
CA PRO A 27 -4.67 3.67 -7.04
C PRO A 27 -5.47 2.46 -6.53
N VAL A 28 -4.77 1.40 -6.15
CA VAL A 28 -5.32 0.15 -5.63
C VAL A 28 -5.10 0.05 -4.10
N HIS A 29 -5.89 -0.78 -3.42
CA HIS A 29 -5.79 -1.00 -1.96
C HIS A 29 -4.72 -2.01 -1.55
N ALA A 30 -4.21 -2.78 -2.52
CA ALA A 30 -3.32 -3.91 -2.28
C ALA A 30 -2.44 -4.23 -3.49
N ILE A 31 -1.32 -4.90 -3.26
CA ILE A 31 -0.39 -5.38 -4.28
C ILE A 31 0.08 -6.79 -3.94
N ALA A 32 0.17 -7.65 -4.95
CA ALA A 32 0.80 -8.96 -4.85
C ALA A 32 2.10 -8.97 -5.66
N MET A 33 3.12 -9.68 -5.16
CA MET A 33 4.37 -9.84 -5.90
C MET A 33 4.10 -10.48 -7.27
N HIS A 34 3.24 -11.50 -7.30
CA HIS A 34 2.75 -12.16 -8.50
C HIS A 34 1.23 -12.28 -8.46
N GLY A 35 0.58 -12.12 -9.62
CA GLY A 35 -0.87 -12.24 -9.74
C GLY A 35 -1.63 -11.06 -9.13
N LYS A 36 -2.77 -11.35 -8.50
CA LYS A 36 -3.65 -10.36 -7.86
C LYS A 36 -3.77 -10.69 -6.37
N PRO A 37 -3.89 -9.68 -5.48
CA PRO A 37 -4.21 -9.92 -4.07
C PRO A 37 -5.51 -10.71 -3.92
N ALA A 38 -5.54 -11.65 -2.98
CA ALA A 38 -6.70 -12.51 -2.75
C ALA A 38 -7.91 -11.75 -2.15
N LEU A 39 -7.67 -10.74 -1.32
CA LEU A 39 -8.72 -10.03 -0.60
C LEU A 39 -9.24 -8.82 -1.41
N ALA A 40 -10.55 -8.79 -1.61
CA ALA A 40 -11.24 -7.71 -2.29
C ALA A 40 -11.13 -6.37 -1.54
N ALA A 41 -11.34 -5.27 -2.25
CA ALA A 41 -11.42 -3.96 -1.60
C ALA A 41 -12.57 -3.95 -0.57
N GLY A 42 -12.31 -3.39 0.62
CA GLY A 42 -13.30 -3.35 1.70
C GLY A 42 -13.42 -4.63 2.52
N PHE A 43 -12.49 -5.60 2.38
CA PHE A 43 -12.39 -6.71 3.32
C PHE A 43 -12.30 -6.19 4.78
N SER A 44 -12.92 -6.89 5.72
CA SER A 44 -13.02 -6.45 7.10
C SER A 44 -11.78 -6.78 7.93
N GLN A 45 -11.20 -7.96 7.71
CA GLN A 45 -10.04 -8.47 8.44
C GLN A 45 -9.29 -9.53 7.63
N PHE A 46 -8.03 -9.77 7.98
CA PHE A 46 -7.29 -10.91 7.43
C PHE A 46 -7.92 -12.25 7.87
N PRO A 47 -7.86 -13.29 7.04
CA PRO A 47 -8.62 -14.54 7.26
C PRO A 47 -8.20 -15.32 8.51
N TYR A 48 -6.99 -15.08 9.03
CA TYR A 48 -6.48 -15.69 10.26
C TYR A 48 -6.77 -14.87 11.53
N VAL A 49 -7.53 -13.77 11.43
CA VAL A 49 -7.89 -12.94 12.57
C VAL A 49 -9.20 -13.42 13.18
N ASN A 50 -9.22 -13.60 14.50
CA ASN A 50 -10.46 -13.71 15.25
C ASN A 50 -11.01 -12.30 15.52
N GLY A 51 -12.07 -11.91 14.80
CA GLY A 51 -12.70 -10.59 14.93
C GLY A 51 -13.36 -10.32 16.27
N ASP A 52 -13.70 -11.38 17.02
CA ASP A 52 -14.34 -11.32 18.33
C ASP A 52 -13.32 -11.47 19.48
N ALA A 53 -12.03 -11.22 19.20
CA ALA A 53 -10.98 -11.36 20.21
C ALA A 53 -11.25 -10.43 21.41
N PRO A 54 -11.26 -10.96 22.65
CA PRO A 54 -11.47 -10.14 23.83
C PRO A 54 -10.35 -9.11 23.98
N GLN A 55 -10.71 -7.87 24.32
CA GLN A 55 -9.76 -6.80 24.54
C GLN A 55 -9.35 -6.72 26.02
N GLY A 56 -8.06 -6.50 26.26
CA GLY A 56 -7.48 -6.35 27.60
C GLY A 56 -6.60 -7.52 28.04
N GLY A 57 -6.14 -7.47 29.30
CA GLY A 57 -5.20 -8.45 29.86
C GLY A 57 -3.72 -8.11 29.60
N VAL A 58 -2.83 -8.99 30.06
CA VAL A 58 -1.37 -8.82 29.92
C VAL A 58 -0.76 -10.11 29.38
N LEU A 59 -0.15 -10.02 28.20
CA LEU A 59 0.67 -11.09 27.63
C LEU A 59 2.09 -10.99 28.21
N ARG A 60 2.55 -12.03 28.91
CA ARG A 60 3.93 -12.15 29.41
C ARG A 60 4.69 -13.17 28.55
N GLN A 61 5.62 -12.70 27.72
CA GLN A 61 6.43 -13.57 26.85
C GLN A 61 7.86 -13.68 27.39
N GLY A 62 8.33 -14.91 27.57
CA GLY A 62 9.74 -15.20 27.83
C GLY A 62 10.51 -15.27 26.52
N VAL A 63 11.68 -14.63 26.47
CA VAL A 63 12.60 -14.69 25.33
C VAL A 63 13.98 -15.04 25.86
N THR A 64 14.62 -16.05 25.28
CA THR A 64 16.00 -16.42 25.62
C THR A 64 16.99 -15.43 24.99
N GLY A 65 17.97 -15.00 25.78
CA GLY A 65 18.99 -14.02 25.38
C GLY A 65 18.83 -12.69 26.11
N SER A 66 19.49 -11.65 25.62
CA SER A 66 19.38 -10.27 26.10
C SER A 66 19.23 -9.31 24.91
N PHE A 67 19.03 -8.03 25.19
CA PHE A 67 19.11 -6.94 24.22
C PHE A 67 19.93 -5.80 24.82
N ASP A 68 20.55 -5.00 23.96
CA ASP A 68 21.29 -3.79 24.34
C ASP A 68 20.78 -2.54 23.61
N SER A 69 19.78 -2.68 22.73
CA SER A 69 19.22 -1.57 21.95
C SER A 69 17.71 -1.69 21.72
N LEU A 70 17.05 -0.52 21.71
CA LEU A 70 15.65 -0.35 21.31
C LEU A 70 15.50 0.18 19.88
N ASN A 71 16.61 0.40 19.17
CA ASN A 71 16.58 0.72 17.74
C ASN A 71 16.71 -0.58 16.95
N PRO A 72 15.67 -1.06 16.24
CA PRO A 72 15.72 -2.33 15.55
C PRO A 72 16.45 -2.26 14.20
N PHE A 73 16.85 -1.06 13.75
CA PHE A 73 17.49 -0.79 12.47
C PHE A 73 19.03 -0.71 12.53
N ILE A 74 19.62 -1.14 13.66
CA ILE A 74 21.07 -1.19 13.85
C ILE A 74 21.71 -2.35 13.08
N ILE A 75 22.98 -2.17 12.69
CA ILE A 75 23.81 -3.22 12.08
C ILE A 75 24.52 -4.06 13.16
N LYS A 76 24.90 -3.43 14.28
CA LYS A 76 25.66 -4.04 15.39
C LYS A 76 24.92 -3.88 16.70
N GLY A 77 24.94 -4.92 17.54
CA GLY A 77 24.20 -5.00 18.80
C GLY A 77 23.01 -5.94 18.68
N GLU A 78 22.29 -6.12 19.78
CA GLU A 78 21.12 -7.00 19.88
C GLU A 78 19.87 -6.17 20.18
N LYS A 79 18.96 -6.11 19.20
CA LYS A 79 17.71 -5.37 19.32
C LYS A 79 16.68 -6.10 20.18
N ALA A 80 15.88 -5.34 20.92
CA ALA A 80 14.72 -5.89 21.60
C ALA A 80 13.73 -6.54 20.61
N ARG A 81 13.14 -7.67 21.01
CA ARG A 81 12.11 -8.36 20.22
C ARG A 81 10.76 -7.65 20.34
N GLY A 82 9.92 -7.79 19.31
CA GLY A 82 8.55 -7.27 19.32
C GLY A 82 8.41 -5.80 18.94
N LEU A 83 9.47 -5.12 18.50
CA LEU A 83 9.39 -3.71 18.08
C LEU A 83 8.73 -3.53 16.70
N TYR A 84 8.99 -4.44 15.75
CA TYR A 84 8.36 -4.40 14.43
C TYR A 84 6.88 -4.77 14.51
N GLY A 85 6.04 -4.03 13.78
CA GLY A 85 4.58 -4.22 13.75
C GLY A 85 3.86 -3.59 14.93
N ASN A 86 4.42 -3.70 16.15
CA ASN A 86 3.83 -3.11 17.37
C ASN A 86 4.20 -1.64 17.57
N VAL A 87 5.42 -1.24 17.20
CA VAL A 87 5.92 0.15 17.33
C VAL A 87 6.27 0.72 15.96
N PHE A 88 7.15 0.04 15.23
CA PHE A 88 7.58 0.47 13.89
C PHE A 88 6.75 -0.23 12.82
N GLN A 89 6.10 0.57 11.97
CA GLN A 89 5.19 0.10 10.93
C GLN A 89 5.71 0.47 9.53
N GLY A 90 5.49 -0.40 8.56
CA GLY A 90 5.75 -0.11 7.15
C GLY A 90 4.59 0.65 6.50
N LEU A 91 4.75 1.03 5.23
CA LEU A 91 3.68 1.69 4.48
C LEU A 91 2.46 0.78 4.26
N MET A 92 2.68 -0.52 4.13
CA MET A 92 1.64 -1.53 3.89
C MET A 92 1.85 -2.74 4.80
N ALA A 93 0.76 -3.43 5.14
CA ALA A 93 0.75 -4.63 5.97
C ALA A 93 0.78 -5.89 5.10
N ARG A 94 1.56 -6.90 5.49
CA ARG A 94 1.60 -8.20 4.79
C ARG A 94 0.44 -9.08 5.24
N ASN A 95 -0.24 -9.72 4.28
CA ASN A 95 -1.11 -10.85 4.56
C ASN A 95 -0.27 -12.14 4.58
N TYR A 96 -0.23 -12.81 5.73
CA TYR A 96 0.54 -14.05 5.90
C TYR A 96 -0.15 -15.31 5.32
N ASP A 97 -1.41 -15.20 4.92
CA ASP A 97 -2.15 -16.26 4.22
C ASP A 97 -1.88 -16.28 2.70
N GLU A 98 -1.05 -15.35 2.21
CA GLU A 98 -0.64 -15.26 0.81
C GLU A 98 0.89 -15.35 0.68
N PRO A 99 1.42 -15.84 -0.46
CA PRO A 99 2.87 -15.97 -0.65
C PRO A 99 3.60 -14.65 -0.41
N PHE A 100 3.16 -13.57 -1.08
CA PHE A 100 3.65 -12.22 -0.85
C PHE A 100 2.65 -11.18 -1.38
N SER A 101 1.70 -10.80 -0.53
CA SER A 101 0.74 -9.72 -0.78
C SER A 101 0.73 -8.70 0.35
N LEU A 102 0.58 -7.43 -0.02
CA LEU A 102 0.57 -6.28 0.89
C LEU A 102 -0.76 -5.52 0.73
N TYR A 103 -1.33 -5.08 1.85
CA TYR A 103 -2.59 -4.35 1.97
C TYR A 103 -2.37 -3.03 2.71
N GLY A 104 -3.25 -2.05 2.50
CA GLY A 104 -3.09 -0.72 3.08
C GLY A 104 -2.86 -0.71 4.61
N LEU A 105 -1.92 0.13 5.07
CA LEU A 105 -1.61 0.37 6.49
C LEU A 105 -1.42 1.88 6.71
N ILE A 106 -0.17 2.39 6.78
CA ILE A 106 0.11 3.84 6.81
C ILE A 106 -0.30 4.45 5.46
N ALA A 107 0.05 3.78 4.36
CA ALA A 107 -0.48 4.08 3.04
C ALA A 107 -1.77 3.29 2.82
N LYS A 108 -2.90 4.00 2.65
CA LYS A 108 -4.20 3.37 2.40
C LYS A 108 -4.30 2.78 1.00
N ARG A 109 -3.58 3.38 0.05
CA ARG A 109 -3.57 2.98 -1.37
C ARG A 109 -2.17 3.15 -1.94
N LEU A 110 -1.90 2.46 -3.04
CA LEU A 110 -0.74 2.68 -3.87
C LEU A 110 -1.11 2.66 -5.35
N ASP A 111 -0.27 3.28 -6.16
CA ASP A 111 -0.32 3.19 -7.61
C ASP A 111 1.07 2.74 -8.11
N VAL A 112 1.10 1.73 -8.98
CA VAL A 112 2.35 1.14 -9.50
C VAL A 112 2.28 1.08 -11.00
N SER A 113 3.32 1.60 -11.66
CA SER A 113 3.43 1.53 -13.12
C SER A 113 3.53 0.07 -13.59
N GLN A 114 3.06 -0.22 -14.81
CA GLN A 114 3.06 -1.58 -15.35
C GLN A 114 4.47 -2.22 -15.40
N ASP A 115 5.49 -1.40 -15.65
CA ASP A 115 6.91 -1.79 -15.65
C ASP A 115 7.53 -1.85 -14.24
N ARG A 116 6.76 -1.53 -13.19
CA ARG A 116 7.17 -1.43 -11.77
C ARG A 116 8.32 -0.47 -11.49
N ARG A 117 8.65 0.44 -12.41
CA ARG A 117 9.71 1.45 -12.22
C ARG A 117 9.26 2.63 -11.37
N LYS A 118 7.95 2.79 -11.14
CA LYS A 118 7.39 3.85 -10.31
C LYS A 118 6.33 3.28 -9.39
N VAL A 119 6.37 3.72 -8.14
CA VAL A 119 5.31 3.49 -7.15
C VAL A 119 5.00 4.80 -6.45
N THR A 120 3.72 5.11 -6.34
CA THR A 120 3.18 6.24 -5.57
C THR A 120 2.37 5.68 -4.41
N PHE A 121 2.76 6.01 -3.18
CA PHE A 121 2.00 5.65 -1.99
C PHE A 121 1.11 6.82 -1.54
N PHE A 122 -0.14 6.52 -1.19
CA PHE A 122 -1.10 7.50 -0.70
C PHE A 122 -1.28 7.31 0.81
N ILE A 123 -0.60 8.14 1.61
CA ILE A 123 -0.66 8.12 3.07
C ILE A 123 -2.10 8.38 3.54
N ASP A 124 -2.59 7.59 4.48
CA ASP A 124 -3.90 7.80 5.11
C ASP A 124 -3.85 9.09 5.94
N PRO A 125 -4.75 10.06 5.74
CA PRO A 125 -4.76 11.32 6.51
C PRO A 125 -5.02 11.10 8.01
N ARG A 126 -5.44 9.90 8.43
CA ARG A 126 -5.59 9.50 9.83
C ARG A 126 -4.30 8.94 10.45
N ALA A 127 -3.27 8.65 9.67
CA ALA A 127 -2.01 8.10 10.17
C ALA A 127 -1.31 9.11 11.11
N ARG A 128 -1.01 8.67 12.33
CA ARG A 128 -0.35 9.47 13.37
C ARG A 128 0.75 8.66 14.03
N PHE A 129 1.79 9.34 14.49
CA PHE A 129 2.71 8.78 15.47
C PHE A 129 2.01 8.67 16.84
N SER A 130 2.63 7.95 17.78
CA SER A 130 2.07 7.76 19.13
C SER A 130 1.97 9.05 19.95
N ASP A 131 2.71 10.10 19.56
CA ASP A 131 2.63 11.43 20.16
C ASP A 131 1.49 12.29 19.57
N GLY A 132 0.77 11.78 18.56
CA GLY A 132 -0.35 12.44 17.90
C GLY A 132 0.04 13.32 16.70
N SER A 133 1.33 13.44 16.37
CA SER A 133 1.77 14.15 15.16
C SER A 133 1.39 13.40 13.89
N LYS A 134 1.18 14.12 12.77
CA LYS A 134 0.78 13.51 11.49
C LYS A 134 1.96 12.83 10.83
N ILE A 135 1.76 11.60 10.37
CA ILE A 135 2.70 10.97 9.44
C ILE A 135 2.50 11.61 8.07
N SER A 136 3.60 12.05 7.47
CA SER A 136 3.65 12.78 6.21
C SER A 136 4.67 12.18 5.24
N ALA A 137 4.70 12.68 4.01
CA ALA A 137 5.67 12.19 3.02
C ALA A 137 7.13 12.49 3.42
N SER A 138 7.39 13.57 4.17
CA SER A 138 8.75 13.88 4.62
C SER A 138 9.30 12.90 5.65
N ASP A 139 8.44 12.18 6.37
CA ASP A 139 8.87 11.15 7.32
C ASP A 139 9.30 9.85 6.62
N VAL A 140 9.02 9.73 5.32
CA VAL A 140 9.34 8.57 4.49
C VAL A 140 10.63 8.78 3.69
N LEU A 141 11.03 10.03 3.47
CA LEU A 141 12.21 10.43 2.68
C LEU A 141 13.49 10.41 3.53
#